data_AF-A0A8J6MWV6-F1
#
_entry.id   AF-A0A8J6MWV6-F1
#
_cell.length_a   1.000
_cell.length_b   1.000
_cell.length_c   1.000
_cell.angle_alpha   90.00
_cell.angle_beta   90.00
_cell.angle_gamma   90.00
#
_symmetry.space_group_name_H-M   'P 1'
#
loop_
_entity.id
_entity.type
_entity.pdbx_description
1 polymer ?
#
loop_
_entity_poly.entity_id
_entity_poly.type
_entity_poly.pdbx_seq_one_letter_code
_entity_poly.pdbx_strand_id
1 'polypeptide(L)'
;MALLKMQEWLKKGYIDKEAGTMDGPKAAESFANGTSGIMFGPAWSGDWPLGDLTKNIPGAVMVAAPLPSGPDGTIGRKSGPLNGYQGLFFSKDFQNIEAFFKVFDKIYDPMFQEGDFKNGFAEGYDYILKDGQPLYEESQIPGGKKYNVAKYTFAGNQPGIPYLKGEIYKSLFDGKAPLTPLEIALATTPKVTIQGYTVDGEMQKYDIGTDFTGAPTETMKTRNDILYKMEVEAFLKIIYGKASADSFDTFVKDWLSNGGEKITQEVNEWYKASVGQ
;
A
#
# COMPACT_ATOMS: atom_id res chain seq x y z
N MET A 1 -2.79 23.50 -15.00
CA MET A 1 -2.19 23.16 -13.69
C MET A 1 -3.11 22.21 -12.93
N ALA A 2 -2.58 21.11 -12.38
CA ALA A 2 -3.36 20.09 -11.67
C ALA A 2 -4.11 20.64 -10.43
N LEU A 3 -3.48 21.54 -9.66
CA LEU A 3 -4.08 22.17 -8.47
C LEU A 3 -5.38 22.94 -8.79
N LEU A 4 -5.46 23.60 -9.96
CA LEU A 4 -6.69 24.28 -10.39
C LEU A 4 -7.79 23.31 -10.80
N LYS A 5 -7.43 22.15 -11.35
CA LYS A 5 -8.39 21.09 -11.67
C LYS A 5 -8.98 20.50 -10.38
N MET A 6 -8.15 20.28 -9.36
CA MET A 6 -8.63 19.87 -8.03
C MET A 6 -9.51 20.93 -7.38
N GLN A 7 -9.17 22.22 -7.49
CA GLN A 7 -10.03 23.31 -7.04
C GLN A 7 -11.40 23.30 -7.75
N GLU A 8 -11.42 23.08 -9.07
CA GLU A 8 -12.66 22.93 -9.84
C GLU A 8 -13.51 21.75 -9.34
N TRP A 9 -12.88 20.58 -9.11
CA TRP A 9 -13.57 19.40 -8.59
C TRP A 9 -14.12 19.62 -7.18
N LEU A 10 -13.36 20.29 -6.31
CA LEU A 10 -13.82 20.69 -4.98
C LEU A 10 -15.04 21.62 -5.06
N LYS A 11 -15.00 22.63 -5.95
CA LYS A 11 -16.14 23.55 -6.20
C LYS A 11 -17.37 22.82 -6.73
N LYS A 12 -17.18 21.79 -7.54
CA LYS A 12 -18.26 20.92 -8.07
C LYS A 12 -18.77 19.89 -7.06
N GLY A 13 -18.12 19.75 -5.90
CA GLY A 13 -18.48 18.77 -4.88
C GLY A 13 -18.04 17.34 -5.20
N TYR A 14 -17.08 17.14 -6.11
CA TYR A 14 -16.54 15.82 -6.45
C TYR A 14 -15.47 15.35 -5.46
N ILE A 15 -14.91 16.30 -4.69
CA ILE A 15 -13.98 16.04 -3.60
C ILE A 15 -14.67 16.50 -2.32
N ASP A 16 -14.57 15.70 -1.26
CA ASP A 16 -15.06 16.09 0.06
C ASP A 16 -14.39 17.40 0.53
N LYS A 17 -15.18 18.30 1.14
CA LYS A 17 -14.65 19.57 1.66
C LYS A 17 -13.63 19.36 2.78
N GLU A 18 -13.72 18.25 3.50
CA GLU A 18 -12.79 17.91 4.59
C GLU A 18 -11.64 17.02 4.11
N ALA A 19 -11.54 16.70 2.80
CA ALA A 19 -10.52 15.78 2.27
C ALA A 19 -9.07 16.18 2.65
N GLY A 20 -8.76 17.47 2.75
CA GLY A 20 -7.44 17.96 3.17
C GLY A 20 -7.08 17.68 4.63
N THR A 21 -8.03 17.22 5.46
CA THR A 21 -7.84 16.90 6.88
C THR A 21 -8.21 15.47 7.24
N MET A 22 -8.72 14.68 6.29
CA MET A 22 -9.04 13.28 6.51
C MET A 22 -7.78 12.42 6.53
N ASP A 23 -7.71 11.49 7.48
CA ASP A 23 -6.75 10.38 7.44
C ASP A 23 -7.33 9.19 6.65
N GLY A 24 -6.51 8.17 6.43
CA GLY A 24 -6.91 6.95 5.71
C GLY A 24 -8.16 6.28 6.29
N PRO A 25 -8.24 6.04 7.62
CA PRO A 25 -9.44 5.51 8.27
C PRO A 25 -10.70 6.35 8.05
N LYS A 26 -10.61 7.68 8.13
CA LYS A 26 -11.79 8.55 7.91
C LYS A 26 -12.27 8.51 6.46
N ALA A 27 -11.34 8.50 5.51
CA ALA A 27 -11.66 8.33 4.09
C ALA A 27 -12.33 6.96 3.82
N ALA A 28 -11.83 5.89 4.43
CA ALA A 28 -12.41 4.57 4.34
C ALA A 28 -13.82 4.48 4.94
N GLU A 29 -14.05 5.11 6.10
CA GLU A 29 -15.36 5.18 6.73
C GLU A 29 -16.40 5.83 5.80
N SER A 30 -16.01 6.92 5.13
CA SER A 30 -16.89 7.59 4.15
C SER A 30 -17.28 6.67 2.99
N PHE A 31 -16.34 5.85 2.50
CA PHE A 31 -16.66 4.88 1.45
C PHE A 31 -17.52 3.73 1.98
N ALA A 32 -17.17 3.14 3.12
CA ALA A 32 -17.91 2.02 3.73
C ALA A 32 -19.36 2.39 4.14
N ASN A 33 -19.63 3.66 4.40
CA ASN A 33 -20.97 4.17 4.69
C ASN A 33 -21.72 4.69 3.44
N GLY A 34 -21.14 4.55 2.24
CA GLY A 34 -21.77 4.96 0.98
C GLY A 34 -21.84 6.47 0.77
N THR A 35 -21.11 7.28 1.55
CA THR A 35 -21.05 8.74 1.35
C THR A 35 -20.01 9.15 0.32
N SER A 36 -19.02 8.29 0.03
CA SER A 36 -18.08 8.46 -1.08
C SER A 36 -18.26 7.35 -2.13
N GLY A 37 -18.32 7.73 -3.42
CA GLY A 37 -18.45 6.77 -4.53
C GLY A 37 -17.12 6.29 -5.14
N ILE A 38 -16.02 6.99 -4.86
CA ILE A 38 -14.67 6.63 -5.33
C ILE A 38 -13.72 6.79 -4.15
N MET A 39 -12.84 5.80 -3.96
CA MET A 39 -11.74 5.88 -3.01
C MET A 39 -10.45 5.42 -3.70
N PHE A 40 -9.35 6.12 -3.41
CA PHE A 40 -8.01 5.65 -3.76
C PHE A 40 -7.44 4.89 -2.58
N GLY A 41 -7.02 3.65 -2.81
CA GLY A 41 -6.49 2.80 -1.77
C GLY A 41 -5.65 1.66 -2.32
N PRO A 42 -4.96 0.93 -1.43
CA PRO A 42 -4.18 -0.23 -1.81
C PRO A 42 -5.08 -1.39 -2.27
N ALA A 43 -4.54 -2.31 -3.05
CA ALA A 43 -5.25 -3.47 -3.61
C ALA A 43 -6.02 -4.32 -2.57
N TRP A 44 -5.55 -4.35 -1.32
CA TRP A 44 -6.15 -5.10 -0.22
C TRP A 44 -7.37 -4.41 0.41
N SER A 45 -7.65 -3.15 0.07
CA SER A 45 -8.67 -2.34 0.75
C SER A 45 -10.09 -2.87 0.61
N GLY A 46 -10.38 -3.59 -0.49
CA GLY A 46 -11.70 -4.17 -0.76
C GLY A 46 -12.19 -5.19 0.27
N ASP A 47 -11.26 -5.77 1.04
CA ASP A 47 -11.55 -6.64 2.18
C ASP A 47 -11.67 -5.78 3.45
N TRP A 48 -10.57 -5.13 3.82
CA TRP A 48 -10.53 -4.22 4.94
C TRP A 48 -9.81 -2.93 4.54
N PRO A 49 -10.33 -1.74 4.84
CA PRO A 49 -11.52 -1.44 5.64
C PRO A 49 -12.85 -1.39 4.84
N LEU A 50 -12.86 -1.68 3.54
CA LEU A 50 -14.02 -1.39 2.69
C LEU A 50 -15.08 -2.50 2.65
N GLY A 51 -14.78 -3.70 3.16
CA GLY A 51 -15.69 -4.85 3.12
C GLY A 51 -17.01 -4.66 3.89
N ASP A 52 -17.09 -3.67 4.76
CA ASP A 52 -18.33 -3.32 5.46
C ASP A 52 -19.35 -2.60 4.57
N LEU A 53 -18.97 -2.14 3.36
CA LEU A 53 -19.86 -1.45 2.43
C LEU A 53 -21.16 -2.22 2.18
N THR A 54 -21.08 -3.51 1.84
CA THR A 54 -22.28 -4.30 1.51
C THR A 54 -23.12 -4.64 2.74
N LYS A 55 -22.54 -4.56 3.94
CA LYS A 55 -23.26 -4.71 5.20
C LYS A 55 -24.07 -3.44 5.51
N ASN A 56 -23.44 -2.29 5.31
CA ASN A 56 -24.03 -0.98 5.60
C ASN A 56 -25.03 -0.54 4.52
N ILE A 57 -24.74 -0.87 3.26
CA ILE A 57 -25.53 -0.50 2.08
C ILE A 57 -25.90 -1.78 1.30
N PRO A 58 -27.03 -2.44 1.66
CA PRO A 58 -27.47 -3.65 0.96
C PRO A 58 -27.65 -3.40 -0.54
N GLY A 59 -27.04 -4.25 -1.37
CA GLY A 59 -27.07 -4.12 -2.83
C GLY A 59 -25.99 -3.21 -3.43
N ALA A 60 -25.15 -2.58 -2.60
CA ALA A 60 -23.96 -1.89 -3.11
C ALA A 60 -23.04 -2.86 -3.86
N VAL A 61 -22.41 -2.35 -4.92
CA VAL A 61 -21.42 -3.09 -5.71
C VAL A 61 -20.11 -2.32 -5.65
N MET A 62 -19.06 -3.01 -5.21
CA MET A 62 -17.69 -2.48 -5.21
C MET A 62 -16.91 -3.12 -6.36
N VAL A 63 -16.18 -2.30 -7.11
CA VAL A 63 -15.27 -2.76 -8.16
C VAL A 63 -13.91 -2.08 -8.00
N ALA A 64 -12.84 -2.82 -8.25
CA ALA A 64 -11.53 -2.23 -8.44
C ALA A 64 -11.37 -1.79 -9.91
N ALA A 65 -10.88 -0.56 -10.11
CA ALA A 65 -10.73 0.04 -11.44
C ALA A 65 -9.29 0.52 -11.67
N PRO A 66 -8.79 0.47 -12.92
CA PRO A 66 -7.47 0.99 -13.27
C PRO A 66 -7.41 2.51 -13.05
N LEU A 67 -6.19 3.03 -12.88
CA LEU A 67 -5.97 4.47 -12.82
C LEU A 67 -6.38 5.11 -14.15
N PRO A 68 -7.12 6.24 -14.13
CA PRO A 68 -7.47 6.94 -15.35
C PRO A 68 -6.23 7.59 -15.98
N SER A 69 -6.24 7.71 -17.30
CA SER A 69 -5.25 8.53 -18.01
C SER A 69 -5.53 10.03 -17.83
N GLY A 70 -4.48 10.82 -17.84
CA GLY A 70 -4.55 12.27 -17.95
C GLY A 70 -5.08 12.73 -19.32
N PRO A 71 -5.29 14.06 -19.50
CA PRO A 71 -5.82 14.62 -20.75
C PRO A 71 -4.97 14.35 -22.00
N ASP A 72 -3.69 14.03 -21.82
CA ASP A 72 -2.73 13.69 -22.87
C ASP A 72 -2.59 12.17 -23.08
N GLY A 73 -3.39 11.36 -22.38
CA GLY A 73 -3.33 9.90 -22.44
C GLY A 73 -2.26 9.29 -21.54
N THR A 74 -1.48 10.07 -20.79
CA THR A 74 -0.46 9.55 -19.89
C THR A 74 -1.08 8.99 -18.61
N ILE A 75 -0.52 7.88 -18.10
CA ILE A 75 -0.86 7.31 -16.80
C ILE A 75 0.39 7.40 -15.94
N GLY A 76 0.24 7.92 -14.73
CA GLY A 76 1.32 7.98 -13.75
C GLY A 76 0.87 7.34 -12.44
N ARG A 77 1.67 6.40 -11.94
CA ARG A 77 1.46 5.77 -10.65
C ARG A 77 2.71 5.96 -9.80
N LYS A 78 2.58 6.53 -8.62
CA LYS A 78 3.72 6.60 -7.69
C LYS A 78 4.03 5.19 -7.19
N SER A 79 5.25 4.70 -7.38
CA SER A 79 5.67 3.45 -6.77
C SER A 79 6.14 3.67 -5.33
N GLY A 80 5.96 2.63 -4.50
CA GLY A 80 6.57 2.57 -3.18
C GLY A 80 8.02 2.11 -3.26
N PRO A 81 8.84 2.34 -2.22
CA PRO A 81 10.16 1.73 -2.13
C PRO A 81 10.02 0.20 -2.12
N LEU A 82 10.95 -0.50 -2.80
CA LEU A 82 11.04 -1.97 -2.74
C LEU A 82 11.47 -2.46 -1.33
N ASN A 83 12.13 -1.60 -0.56
CA ASN A 83 12.63 -1.92 0.77
C ASN A 83 11.55 -1.64 1.82
N GLY A 84 11.12 -2.71 2.51
CA GLY A 84 9.99 -2.68 3.45
C GLY A 84 10.19 -1.79 4.68
N TYR A 85 9.07 -1.44 5.31
CA TYR A 85 8.94 -0.57 6.49
C TYR A 85 9.55 -1.11 7.80
N GLN A 86 10.29 -2.21 7.77
CA GLN A 86 10.74 -2.92 8.98
C GLN A 86 12.21 -3.28 8.89
N GLY A 87 13.03 -2.59 9.68
CA GLY A 87 14.40 -3.00 9.99
C GLY A 87 14.41 -3.71 11.34
N LEU A 88 15.04 -4.88 11.41
CA LEU A 88 15.37 -5.53 12.68
C LEU A 88 16.79 -5.11 13.08
N PHE A 89 16.92 -4.51 14.25
CA PHE A 89 18.20 -4.08 14.80
C PHE A 89 18.54 -4.92 16.02
N PHE A 90 19.74 -5.49 16.03
CA PHE A 90 20.25 -6.28 17.14
C PHE A 90 21.34 -5.51 17.85
N SER A 91 21.28 -5.47 19.18
CA SER A 91 22.40 -4.96 19.98
C SER A 91 23.66 -5.79 19.71
N LYS A 92 24.83 -5.17 19.79
CA LYS A 92 26.12 -5.88 19.77
C LYS A 92 26.24 -6.94 20.87
N ASP A 93 25.45 -6.81 21.94
CA ASP A 93 25.43 -7.70 23.09
C ASP A 93 24.28 -8.74 23.00
N PHE A 94 23.52 -8.78 21.90
CA PHE A 94 22.43 -9.74 21.72
C PHE A 94 22.98 -11.17 21.64
N GLN A 95 22.55 -12.01 22.57
CA GLN A 95 22.96 -13.40 22.64
C GLN A 95 22.02 -14.28 21.81
N ASN A 96 22.53 -15.37 21.25
CA ASN A 96 21.75 -16.39 20.53
C ASN A 96 21.13 -15.91 19.20
N ILE A 97 21.86 -15.12 18.39
CA ILE A 97 21.40 -14.72 17.05
C ILE A 97 21.06 -15.92 16.14
N GLU A 98 21.71 -17.06 16.34
CA GLU A 98 21.39 -18.31 15.62
C GLU A 98 19.97 -18.81 15.89
N ALA A 99 19.47 -18.66 17.12
CA ALA A 99 18.11 -19.04 17.47
C ALA A 99 17.09 -18.14 16.74
N PHE A 100 17.41 -16.85 16.57
CA PHE A 100 16.59 -15.94 15.76
C PHE A 100 16.47 -16.46 14.32
N PHE A 101 17.58 -16.82 13.67
CA PHE A 101 17.53 -17.33 12.29
C PHE A 101 16.77 -18.65 12.15
N LYS A 102 16.82 -19.53 13.16
CA LYS A 102 16.01 -20.76 13.18
C LYS A 102 14.51 -20.47 13.25
N VAL A 103 14.09 -19.47 14.03
CA VAL A 103 12.68 -19.06 14.07
C VAL A 103 12.31 -18.31 12.79
N PHE A 104 13.22 -17.49 12.26
CA PHE A 104 12.99 -16.74 11.02
C PHE A 104 12.73 -17.67 9.84
N ASP A 105 13.53 -18.73 9.69
CA ASP A 105 13.36 -19.76 8.67
C ASP A 105 11.95 -20.37 8.72
N LYS A 106 11.51 -20.79 9.92
CA LYS A 106 10.16 -21.35 10.14
C LYS A 106 9.02 -20.39 9.82
N ILE A 107 9.24 -19.07 9.85
CA ILE A 107 8.18 -18.10 9.49
C ILE A 107 7.88 -18.15 7.97
N TYR A 108 8.81 -18.67 7.15
CA TYR A 108 8.62 -18.84 5.71
C TYR A 108 7.98 -20.18 5.31
N ASP A 109 7.87 -21.14 6.23
CA ASP A 109 7.22 -22.45 6.02
C ASP A 109 5.89 -22.36 5.25
N PRO A 110 4.92 -21.48 5.60
CA PRO A 110 3.65 -21.42 4.85
C PRO A 110 3.81 -20.88 3.42
N MET A 111 4.85 -20.06 3.16
CA MET A 111 5.11 -19.51 1.83
C MET A 111 5.71 -20.56 0.90
N PHE A 112 6.63 -21.37 1.41
CA PHE A 112 7.23 -22.47 0.65
C PHE A 112 6.41 -23.77 0.71
N GLN A 113 5.40 -23.82 1.58
CA GLN A 113 4.56 -24.99 1.84
C GLN A 113 5.37 -26.19 2.35
N GLU A 114 6.36 -25.90 3.19
CA GLU A 114 7.28 -26.86 3.78
C GLU A 114 7.34 -26.70 5.30
N GLY A 115 7.97 -27.65 5.98
CA GLY A 115 8.19 -27.56 7.43
C GLY A 115 6.94 -27.72 8.29
N ASP A 116 7.05 -27.21 9.53
CA ASP A 116 6.05 -27.39 10.59
C ASP A 116 4.82 -26.51 10.35
N PHE A 117 5.01 -25.33 9.74
CA PHE A 117 3.93 -24.37 9.48
C PHE A 117 3.46 -24.35 8.02
N LYS A 118 3.71 -25.41 7.25
CA LYS A 118 3.33 -25.51 5.82
C LYS A 118 1.86 -25.18 5.51
N ASN A 119 0.96 -25.42 6.47
CA ASN A 119 -0.48 -25.18 6.32
C ASN A 119 -0.94 -23.81 6.87
N GLY A 120 -0.11 -23.11 7.63
CA GLY A 120 -0.50 -21.96 8.43
C GLY A 120 0.15 -21.99 9.82
N PHE A 121 0.03 -20.90 10.57
CA PHE A 121 0.71 -20.71 11.84
C PHE A 121 -0.04 -21.34 13.03
N ALA A 122 -1.38 -21.41 13.00
CA ALA A 122 -2.16 -21.92 14.12
C ALA A 122 -3.49 -22.56 13.70
N GLU A 123 -3.55 -23.90 13.79
CA GLU A 123 -4.79 -24.65 13.60
C GLU A 123 -5.89 -24.14 14.56
N GLY A 124 -7.11 -23.96 14.03
CA GLY A 124 -8.24 -23.35 14.72
C GLY A 124 -8.31 -21.81 14.61
N TYR A 125 -7.30 -21.16 14.02
CA TYR A 125 -7.26 -19.70 13.84
C TYR A 125 -7.13 -19.29 12.37
N ASP A 126 -6.13 -19.80 11.66
CA ASP A 126 -5.90 -19.48 10.24
C ASP A 126 -6.26 -20.62 9.28
N TYR A 127 -6.31 -21.87 9.78
CA TYR A 127 -6.83 -23.05 9.08
C TYR A 127 -7.40 -24.08 10.07
N ILE A 128 -8.09 -25.10 9.56
CA ILE A 128 -8.38 -26.36 10.27
C ILE A 128 -7.98 -27.55 9.39
N LEU A 129 -7.76 -28.73 9.98
CA LEU A 129 -7.66 -29.96 9.22
C LEU A 129 -9.03 -30.64 9.09
N LYS A 130 -9.42 -30.93 7.85
CA LYS A 130 -10.60 -31.75 7.53
C LYS A 130 -10.14 -32.91 6.65
N ASP A 131 -10.34 -34.13 7.13
CA ASP A 131 -9.93 -35.36 6.43
C ASP A 131 -8.44 -35.36 6.04
N GLY A 132 -7.59 -34.79 6.91
CA GLY A 132 -6.14 -34.68 6.71
C GLY A 132 -5.71 -33.58 5.72
N GLN A 133 -6.63 -32.80 5.18
CA GLN A 133 -6.36 -31.68 4.28
C GLN A 133 -6.64 -30.33 4.97
N PRO A 134 -5.84 -29.28 4.69
CA PRO A 134 -6.08 -27.96 5.27
C PRO A 134 -7.30 -27.30 4.63
N LEU A 135 -8.14 -26.69 5.46
CA LEU A 135 -9.32 -25.94 5.07
C LEU A 135 -9.22 -24.51 5.62
N TYR A 136 -9.40 -23.53 4.74
CA TYR A 136 -9.18 -22.11 5.02
C TYR A 136 -10.45 -21.26 5.04
N GLU A 137 -11.62 -21.85 4.78
CA GLU A 137 -12.91 -21.16 4.80
C GLU A 137 -13.19 -20.57 6.19
N GLU A 138 -13.34 -19.25 6.28
CA GLU A 138 -13.56 -18.56 7.55
C GLU A 138 -14.79 -19.10 8.29
N SER A 139 -15.86 -19.44 7.57
CA SER A 139 -17.09 -19.98 8.14
C SER A 139 -16.92 -21.34 8.83
N GLN A 140 -15.83 -22.05 8.54
CA GLN A 140 -15.52 -23.36 9.10
C GLN A 140 -14.55 -23.29 10.28
N ILE A 141 -13.86 -22.15 10.46
CA ILE A 141 -12.85 -21.98 11.51
C ILE A 141 -13.57 -21.57 12.81
N PRO A 142 -13.30 -22.23 13.96
CA PRO A 142 -13.89 -21.86 15.24
C PRO A 142 -13.65 -20.39 15.60
N GLY A 143 -14.74 -19.62 15.69
CA GLY A 143 -14.66 -18.19 15.97
C GLY A 143 -14.29 -17.30 14.77
N GLY A 144 -14.10 -17.87 13.58
CA GLY A 144 -13.73 -17.17 12.35
C GLY A 144 -12.27 -16.71 12.31
N LYS A 145 -11.89 -15.95 11.28
CA LYS A 145 -10.52 -15.42 11.10
C LYS A 145 -10.36 -14.06 11.78
N LYS A 146 -10.81 -13.95 13.03
CA LYS A 146 -10.79 -12.69 13.80
C LYS A 146 -9.38 -12.13 14.03
N TYR A 147 -8.38 -13.01 14.06
CA TYR A 147 -7.00 -12.65 14.35
C TYR A 147 -6.12 -13.07 13.18
N ASN A 148 -5.35 -12.13 12.65
CA ASN A 148 -4.30 -12.45 11.71
C ASN A 148 -3.09 -12.98 12.50
N VAL A 149 -2.95 -14.30 12.58
CA VAL A 149 -1.91 -14.98 13.38
C VAL A 149 -0.50 -14.52 12.98
N ALA A 150 -0.26 -14.24 11.69
CA ALA A 150 1.03 -13.79 11.21
C ALA A 150 1.49 -12.45 11.83
N LYS A 151 0.54 -11.61 12.28
CA LYS A 151 0.82 -10.35 13.00
C LYS A 151 1.51 -10.54 14.33
N TYR A 152 1.39 -11.73 14.92
CA TYR A 152 1.99 -12.06 16.22
C TYR A 152 3.41 -12.63 16.09
N THR A 153 3.91 -12.78 14.86
CA THR A 153 5.33 -13.06 14.62
C THR A 153 6.14 -11.77 14.71
N PHE A 154 7.46 -11.87 14.95
CA PHE A 154 8.32 -10.68 14.95
C PHE A 154 8.44 -10.01 13.57
N ALA A 155 8.06 -10.71 12.49
CA ALA A 155 7.99 -10.12 11.16
C ALA A 155 6.77 -9.19 11.00
N GLY A 156 5.78 -9.25 11.90
CA GLY A 156 4.57 -8.43 11.89
C GLY A 156 3.63 -8.66 10.70
N ASN A 157 4.10 -9.25 9.61
CA ASN A 157 3.32 -9.79 8.50
C ASN A 157 3.93 -11.13 8.10
N GLN A 158 3.13 -12.00 7.49
CA GLN A 158 3.69 -13.17 6.83
C GLN A 158 4.64 -12.70 5.72
N PRO A 159 5.91 -13.14 5.70
CA PRO A 159 6.82 -12.83 4.62
C PRO A 159 6.25 -13.31 3.29
N GLY A 160 6.52 -12.55 2.23
CA GLY A 160 6.03 -12.81 0.89
C GLY A 160 7.17 -13.06 -0.09
N ILE A 161 6.99 -13.98 -1.03
CA ILE A 161 7.77 -13.95 -2.27
C ILE A 161 7.27 -12.76 -3.09
N PRO A 162 8.15 -11.84 -3.53
CA PRO A 162 7.74 -10.71 -4.36
C PRO A 162 6.91 -11.15 -5.56
N TYR A 163 5.82 -10.43 -5.84
CA TYR A 163 4.91 -10.64 -6.97
C TYR A 163 4.07 -11.94 -6.97
N LEU A 164 4.51 -13.03 -6.33
CA LEU A 164 3.81 -14.33 -6.34
C LEU A 164 2.33 -14.21 -5.96
N LYS A 165 2.02 -13.46 -4.89
CA LYS A 165 0.63 -13.26 -4.46
C LYS A 165 -0.22 -12.59 -5.56
N GLY A 166 0.35 -11.61 -6.27
CA GLY A 166 -0.31 -10.93 -7.39
C GLY A 166 -0.54 -11.86 -8.57
N GLU A 167 0.43 -12.71 -8.91
CA GLU A 167 0.30 -13.72 -9.97
C GLU A 167 -0.79 -14.75 -9.65
N ILE A 168 -0.85 -15.23 -8.41
CA ILE A 168 -1.90 -16.14 -7.94
C ILE A 168 -3.27 -15.45 -8.04
N TYR A 169 -3.40 -14.21 -7.57
CA TYR A 169 -4.66 -13.49 -7.68
C TYR A 169 -5.08 -13.25 -9.13
N LYS A 170 -4.15 -12.96 -10.04
CA LYS A 170 -4.45 -12.88 -11.47
C LYS A 170 -4.97 -14.22 -12.01
N SER A 171 -4.31 -15.32 -11.66
CA SER A 171 -4.71 -16.68 -12.03
C SER A 171 -6.13 -17.00 -11.56
N LEU A 172 -6.44 -16.68 -10.30
CA LEU A 172 -7.78 -16.84 -9.71
C LEU A 172 -8.83 -15.93 -10.38
N PHE A 173 -8.46 -14.69 -10.69
CA PHE A 173 -9.33 -13.75 -11.40
C PHE A 173 -9.70 -14.26 -12.81
N ASP A 174 -8.76 -14.92 -13.49
CA ASP A 174 -8.97 -15.55 -14.80
C ASP A 174 -9.77 -16.87 -14.73
N GLY A 175 -10.22 -17.27 -13.54
CA GLY A 175 -11.07 -18.44 -13.32
C GLY A 175 -10.30 -19.77 -13.25
N LYS A 176 -8.98 -19.75 -13.06
CA LYS A 176 -8.21 -20.97 -12.83
C LYS A 176 -8.48 -21.51 -11.43
N ALA A 177 -8.64 -22.82 -11.32
CA ALA A 177 -8.85 -23.48 -10.05
C ALA A 177 -7.57 -23.44 -9.19
N PRO A 178 -7.66 -23.16 -7.89
CA PRO A 178 -6.51 -23.26 -6.98
C PRO A 178 -6.10 -24.73 -6.82
N LEU A 179 -4.79 -25.00 -6.84
CA LEU A 179 -4.24 -26.36 -6.78
C LEU A 179 -3.40 -26.59 -5.52
N THR A 180 -2.72 -25.56 -5.02
CA THR A 180 -1.87 -25.66 -3.82
C THR A 180 -2.57 -25.11 -2.57
N PRO A 181 -2.20 -25.56 -1.36
CA PRO A 181 -2.69 -24.97 -0.09
C PRO A 181 -2.67 -23.43 -0.06
N LEU A 182 -1.59 -22.81 -0.55
CA LEU A 182 -1.50 -21.35 -0.63
C LEU A 182 -2.55 -20.75 -1.58
N GLU A 183 -2.72 -21.32 -2.77
CA GLU A 183 -3.74 -20.87 -3.72
C GLU A 183 -5.16 -21.07 -3.17
N ILE A 184 -5.42 -22.20 -2.49
CA ILE A 184 -6.71 -22.49 -1.86
C ILE A 184 -6.98 -21.48 -0.74
N ALA A 185 -5.99 -21.16 0.08
CA ALA A 185 -6.10 -20.14 1.11
C ALA A 185 -6.37 -18.75 0.51
N LEU A 186 -5.65 -18.38 -0.56
CA LEU A 186 -5.85 -17.10 -1.24
C LEU A 186 -7.18 -17.02 -2.00
N ALA A 187 -7.73 -18.15 -2.45
CA ALA A 187 -9.04 -18.21 -3.10
C ALA A 187 -10.20 -17.84 -2.17
N THR A 188 -10.01 -17.86 -0.85
CA THR A 188 -11.01 -17.37 0.12
C THR A 188 -11.03 -15.85 0.23
N THR A 189 -10.13 -15.13 -0.46
CA THR A 189 -10.07 -13.67 -0.44
C THR A 189 -11.30 -13.07 -1.13
N PRO A 190 -11.90 -11.97 -0.64
CA PRO A 190 -13.01 -11.31 -1.32
C PRO A 190 -12.71 -11.01 -2.79
N LYS A 191 -13.68 -11.27 -3.69
CA LYS A 191 -13.50 -11.12 -5.15
C LYS A 191 -13.02 -9.72 -5.55
N VAL A 192 -13.52 -8.67 -4.90
CA VAL A 192 -13.10 -7.29 -5.17
C VAL A 192 -11.63 -7.05 -4.81
N THR A 193 -11.11 -7.73 -3.79
CA THR A 193 -9.70 -7.68 -3.41
C THR A 193 -8.84 -8.44 -4.41
N ILE A 194 -9.29 -9.61 -4.88
CA ILE A 194 -8.62 -10.34 -5.99
C ILE A 194 -8.56 -9.46 -7.25
N GLN A 195 -9.67 -8.78 -7.59
CA GLN A 195 -9.71 -7.81 -8.69
C GLN A 195 -8.75 -6.64 -8.43
N GLY A 196 -8.70 -6.12 -7.20
CA GLY A 196 -7.80 -5.05 -6.78
C GLY A 196 -6.34 -5.40 -7.03
N TYR A 197 -5.89 -6.59 -6.63
CA TYR A 197 -4.52 -7.06 -6.88
C TYR A 197 -4.23 -7.31 -8.36
N THR A 198 -5.23 -7.76 -9.12
CA THR A 198 -5.11 -7.92 -10.58
C THR A 198 -4.87 -6.58 -11.26
N VAL A 199 -5.72 -5.59 -10.97
CA VAL A 199 -5.57 -4.22 -11.48
C VAL A 199 -4.24 -3.61 -11.02
N ASP A 200 -3.86 -3.83 -9.76
CA ASP A 200 -2.60 -3.35 -9.20
C ASP A 200 -1.41 -3.84 -10.03
N GLY A 201 -1.33 -5.15 -10.29
CA GLY A 201 -0.28 -5.75 -11.11
C GLY A 201 -0.25 -5.21 -12.55
N GLU A 202 -1.42 -5.04 -13.17
CA GLU A 202 -1.52 -4.46 -14.53
C GLU A 202 -1.05 -3.00 -14.59
N MET A 203 -1.22 -2.25 -13.49
CA MET A 203 -0.83 -0.85 -13.39
C MET A 203 0.64 -0.65 -13.02
N GLN A 204 1.38 -1.68 -12.59
CA GLN A 204 2.80 -1.57 -12.22
C GLN A 204 3.68 -1.08 -13.37
N LYS A 205 3.31 -1.33 -14.63
CA LYS A 205 4.04 -0.80 -15.79
C LYS A 205 4.01 0.73 -15.91
N TYR A 206 3.14 1.39 -15.14
CA TYR A 206 3.03 2.86 -15.07
C TYR A 206 3.69 3.43 -13.80
N ASP A 207 4.42 2.60 -13.06
CA ASP A 207 5.13 3.01 -11.86
C ASP A 207 6.23 4.01 -12.19
N ILE A 208 6.18 5.15 -11.53
CA ILE A 208 7.20 6.20 -11.54
C ILE A 208 7.90 6.10 -10.19
N GLY A 209 9.07 5.45 -10.21
CA GLY A 209 9.95 5.34 -9.07
C GLY A 209 10.84 6.57 -8.91
N THR A 210 11.39 6.71 -7.70
CA THR A 210 12.54 7.58 -7.47
C THR A 210 13.80 6.82 -7.82
N ASP A 211 14.66 7.42 -8.63
CA ASP A 211 16.01 6.89 -8.88
C ASP A 211 16.94 7.10 -7.68
N PHE A 212 16.59 8.01 -6.77
CA PHE A 212 17.32 8.23 -5.53
C PHE A 212 16.99 7.12 -4.52
N THR A 213 17.93 6.20 -4.31
CA THR A 213 17.84 5.08 -3.35
C THR A 213 18.87 5.19 -2.22
N GLY A 214 19.61 6.29 -2.15
CA GLY A 214 20.60 6.56 -1.12
C GLY A 214 20.00 6.89 0.24
N ALA A 215 20.86 6.94 1.27
CA ALA A 215 20.49 7.52 2.56
C ALA A 215 20.12 9.01 2.40
N PRO A 216 19.24 9.58 3.25
CA PRO A 216 18.92 11.00 3.20
C PRO A 216 20.18 11.86 3.21
N THR A 217 20.23 12.86 2.32
CA THR A 217 21.34 13.81 2.24
C THR A 217 21.44 14.68 3.50
N GLU A 218 22.57 15.35 3.71
CA GLU A 218 22.73 16.24 4.87
C GLU A 218 21.67 17.34 4.92
N THR A 219 21.33 17.93 3.76
CA THR A 219 20.27 18.94 3.70
C THR A 219 18.88 18.32 3.92
N MET A 220 18.61 17.14 3.36
CA MET A 220 17.34 16.43 3.59
C MET A 220 17.07 16.21 5.08
N LYS A 221 18.08 15.77 5.86
CA LYS A 221 17.96 15.52 7.30
C LYS A 221 17.49 16.74 8.11
N THR A 222 17.75 17.94 7.63
CA THR A 222 17.44 19.19 8.35
C THR A 222 16.31 20.00 7.72
N ARG A 223 15.98 19.77 6.44
CA ARG A 223 15.05 20.60 5.66
C ARG A 223 13.81 19.88 5.12
N ASN A 224 13.78 18.54 5.05
CA ASN A 224 12.63 17.85 4.45
C ASN A 224 11.30 18.19 5.11
N ASP A 225 11.24 18.24 6.45
CA ASP A 225 9.99 18.50 7.17
C ASP A 225 9.42 19.89 6.87
N ILE A 226 10.27 20.92 6.84
CA ILE A 226 9.84 22.29 6.52
C ILE A 226 9.43 22.40 5.05
N LEU A 227 10.18 21.78 4.14
CA LEU A 227 9.88 21.79 2.70
C LEU A 227 8.55 21.08 2.40
N TYR A 228 8.31 19.92 3.02
CA TYR A 228 7.06 19.20 2.91
C TYR A 228 5.88 20.02 3.45
N LYS A 229 6.05 20.67 4.61
CA LYS A 229 5.01 21.55 5.16
C LYS A 229 4.70 22.73 4.23
N MET A 230 5.72 23.36 3.65
CA MET A 230 5.55 24.46 2.68
C MET A 230 4.75 24.00 1.46
N GLU A 231 5.06 22.81 0.93
CA GLU A 231 4.35 22.21 -0.22
C GLU A 231 2.88 21.95 0.11
N VAL A 232 2.60 21.24 1.21
CA VAL A 232 1.24 20.93 1.65
C VAL A 232 0.43 22.20 1.87
N GLU A 233 0.98 23.21 2.56
CA GLU A 233 0.29 24.47 2.80
C GLU A 233 -0.02 25.23 1.51
N ALA A 234 0.96 25.35 0.60
CA ALA A 234 0.78 26.04 -0.66
C ALA A 234 -0.30 25.35 -1.52
N PHE A 235 -0.22 24.03 -1.64
CA PHE A 235 -1.15 23.25 -2.47
C PHE A 235 -2.56 23.30 -1.90
N LEU A 236 -2.73 23.12 -0.59
CA LEU A 236 -4.04 23.22 0.04
C LEU A 236 -4.63 24.62 -0.09
N LYS A 237 -3.85 25.69 0.09
CA LYS A 237 -4.34 27.07 -0.11
C LYS A 237 -4.85 27.27 -1.55
N ILE A 238 -4.14 26.77 -2.56
CA ILE A 238 -4.57 26.87 -3.96
C ILE A 238 -5.83 26.01 -4.21
N ILE A 239 -5.83 24.73 -3.80
CA ILE A 239 -6.93 23.79 -4.01
C ILE A 239 -8.23 24.30 -3.36
N TYR A 240 -8.14 24.89 -2.16
CA TYR A 240 -9.28 25.43 -1.44
C TYR A 240 -9.64 26.87 -1.85
N GLY A 241 -8.95 27.45 -2.85
CA GLY A 241 -9.22 28.81 -3.33
C GLY A 241 -8.87 29.92 -2.35
N LYS A 242 -8.01 29.63 -1.38
CA LYS A 242 -7.44 30.61 -0.43
C LYS A 242 -6.20 31.32 -1.01
N ALA A 243 -5.69 30.87 -2.15
CA ALA A 243 -4.61 31.52 -2.91
C ALA A 243 -4.84 31.35 -4.43
N SER A 244 -4.29 32.27 -5.23
CA SER A 244 -4.33 32.21 -6.70
C SER A 244 -3.29 31.22 -7.25
N ALA A 245 -3.36 30.93 -8.55
CA ALA A 245 -2.34 30.11 -9.21
C ALA A 245 -0.94 30.71 -9.10
N ASP A 246 -0.83 32.04 -9.12
CA ASP A 246 0.44 32.78 -9.08
C ASP A 246 1.21 32.54 -7.77
N SER A 247 0.55 32.11 -6.69
CA SER A 247 1.26 31.76 -5.45
C SER A 247 2.13 30.51 -5.59
N PHE A 248 1.92 29.70 -6.62
CA PHE A 248 2.75 28.53 -6.90
C PHE A 248 4.19 28.93 -7.23
N ASP A 249 4.40 29.99 -8.02
CA ASP A 249 5.74 30.46 -8.38
C ASP A 249 6.50 30.97 -7.16
N THR A 250 5.79 31.67 -6.26
CA THR A 250 6.33 32.08 -4.95
C THR A 250 6.73 30.85 -4.12
N PHE A 251 5.84 29.85 -4.04
CA PHE A 251 6.16 28.59 -3.35
C PHE A 251 7.43 27.93 -3.91
N VAL A 252 7.56 27.82 -5.24
CA VAL A 252 8.75 27.21 -5.87
C VAL A 252 10.02 27.97 -5.49
N LYS A 253 9.99 29.31 -5.56
CA LYS A 253 11.13 30.14 -5.17
C LYS A 253 11.51 29.95 -3.70
N ASP A 254 10.51 29.94 -2.82
CA ASP A 254 10.72 29.75 -1.40
C ASP A 254 11.23 28.34 -1.09
N TRP A 255 10.67 27.31 -1.72
CA TRP A 255 11.09 25.91 -1.58
C TRP A 255 12.56 25.72 -2.00
N LEU A 256 12.95 26.27 -3.15
CA LEU A 256 14.32 26.23 -3.64
C LEU A 256 15.29 26.88 -2.64
N SER A 257 14.97 28.09 -2.18
CA SER A 257 15.81 28.85 -1.25
C SER A 257 15.88 28.25 0.17
N ASN A 258 14.87 27.48 0.59
CA ASN A 258 14.85 26.83 1.91
C ASN A 258 15.55 25.45 1.95
N GLY A 259 16.30 25.11 0.90
CA GLY A 259 17.13 23.91 0.83
C GLY A 259 16.79 22.98 -0.33
N GLY A 260 15.68 23.23 -1.04
CA GLY A 260 15.27 22.42 -2.17
C GLY A 260 16.29 22.40 -3.31
N GLU A 261 16.94 23.54 -3.59
CA GLU A 261 18.02 23.60 -4.60
C GLU A 261 19.21 22.74 -4.18
N LYS A 262 19.64 22.85 -2.92
CA LYS A 262 20.78 22.10 -2.41
C LYS A 262 20.51 20.59 -2.38
N ILE A 263 19.31 20.20 -1.95
CA ILE A 263 18.87 18.79 -2.01
C ILE A 263 18.90 18.28 -3.45
N THR A 264 18.41 19.07 -4.40
CA THR A 264 18.41 18.70 -5.83
C THR A 264 19.84 18.47 -6.32
N GLN A 265 20.80 19.34 -5.96
CA GLN A 265 22.21 19.16 -6.29
C GLN A 265 22.80 17.89 -5.66
N GLU A 266 22.60 17.67 -4.36
CA GLU A 266 23.11 16.51 -3.63
C GLU A 266 22.57 15.19 -4.20
N VAL A 267 21.29 15.13 -4.56
CA VAL A 267 20.68 13.95 -5.20
C VAL A 267 21.29 13.69 -6.57
N ASN A 268 21.49 14.73 -7.38
CA ASN A 268 22.12 14.60 -8.70
C ASN A 268 23.60 14.17 -8.61
N GLU A 269 24.33 14.67 -7.61
CA GLU A 269 25.70 14.26 -7.31
C GLU A 269 25.75 12.78 -6.92
N TRP A 270 24.88 12.36 -5.99
CA TRP A 270 24.74 10.96 -5.61
C TRP A 270 24.41 10.07 -6.80
N TYR A 271 23.49 10.49 -7.68
CA TYR A 271 23.08 9.71 -8.84
C TYR A 271 24.24 9.52 -9.82
N LYS A 272 24.98 10.59 -10.14
CA LYS A 272 26.18 10.51 -11.00
C LYS A 272 27.26 9.60 -10.42
N ALA A 273 27.44 9.61 -9.10
CA ALA A 273 28.45 8.79 -8.44
C ALA A 273 28.04 7.31 -8.30
N SER A 274 26.75 7.01 -8.20
CA SER A 274 26.24 5.68 -7.81
C SER A 274 25.59 4.88 -8.94
N VAL A 275 24.98 5.57 -9.92
CA VAL A 275 24.21 4.94 -11.02
C VAL A 275 24.83 5.26 -12.39
N GLY A 276 25.50 6.41 -12.53
CA GLY A 276 26.09 6.86 -13.79
C GLY A 276 27.41 6.20 -14.21
N GLN A 277 27.80 5.07 -13.61
CA GLN A 277 28.93 4.22 -14.05
C GLN A 277 28.41 2.97 -14.76
#